data_AF-A0A2X4UUG0-F1
#
_entry.id   AF-A0A2X4UUG0-F1
#
_cell.length_a   1.000
_cell.length_b   1.000
_cell.length_c   1.000
_cell.angle_alpha   90.00
_cell.angle_beta   90.00
_cell.angle_gamma   90.00
#
_symmetry.space_group_name_H-M   'P 1'
#
loop_
_entity.id
_entity.type
_entity.pdbx_description
1 polymer ?
#
loop_
_entity_poly.entity_id
_entity_poly.type
_entity_poly.pdbx_seq_one_letter_code
_entity_poly.pdbx_strand_id
1 'polypeptide(L)' 'MDIEISYCNNIDHGRIALSENKLNIKFAPNGTGKSTISRAILHSVAGDAQSLSALLPFKLRTSNPLGLQPG' A
#
# COMPACT_ATOMS: atom_id res chain seq x y z
N MET A 1 -4.45 12.72 10.25
CA MET A 1 -5.00 11.96 9.11
C MET A 1 -4.74 10.45 9.25
N ASP A 2 -5.75 9.61 9.02
CA ASP A 2 -5.60 8.16 8.92
C ASP A 2 -5.63 7.70 7.46
N ILE A 3 -4.68 6.84 7.09
CA ILE A 3 -4.61 6.21 5.76
C ILE A 3 -4.85 4.72 5.93
N GLU A 4 -5.75 4.16 5.15
CA GLU A 4 -5.93 2.72 5.01
C GLU A 4 -5.22 2.23 3.76
N ILE A 5 -4.61 1.06 3.85
CA ILE A 5 -3.93 0.39 2.75
C ILE A 5 -4.40 -1.05 2.75
N SER A 6 -4.94 -1.48 1.61
CA SER A 6 -5.53 -2.79 1.41
C SER A 6 -4.94 -3.43 0.16
N TYR A 7 -4.73 -4.74 0.23
CA TYR A 7 -4.32 -5.58 -0.90
C TYR A 7 -3.12 -5.03 -1.68
N CYS A 8 -2.07 -4.60 -0.99
CA CYS A 8 -0.83 -4.12 -1.60
C CYS A 8 0.33 -5.08 -1.30
N ASN A 9 0.87 -5.77 -2.30
CA ASN A 9 2.02 -6.68 -2.23
C ASN A 9 1.93 -7.72 -1.10
N ASN A 10 2.58 -7.44 0.03
CA ASN A 10 2.63 -8.29 1.22
C ASN A 10 1.71 -7.80 2.35
N ILE A 11 0.89 -6.77 2.10
CA ILE A 11 -0.05 -6.16 3.04
C ILE A 11 -1.46 -6.51 2.57
N ASP A 12 -2.16 -7.29 3.38
CA ASP A 12 -3.58 -7.56 3.16
C ASP A 12 -4.44 -6.36 3.59
N HIS A 13 -4.17 -5.83 4.79
CA HIS A 13 -4.80 -4.63 5.33
C HIS A 13 -3.89 -3.96 6.37
N GLY A 14 -3.88 -2.64 6.41
CA GLY A 14 -3.17 -1.86 7.42
C GLY A 14 -3.67 -0.42 7.52
N ARG A 15 -3.66 0.13 8.72
CA ARG A 15 -3.99 1.53 9.00
C ARG A 15 -2.77 2.29 9.49
N ILE A 16 -2.56 3.49 8.95
CA ILE A 16 -1.40 4.33 9.23
C ILE A 16 -1.88 5.71 9.65
N ALA A 17 -1.57 6.08 10.88
CA ALA A 17 -1.80 7.43 11.37
C ALA A 17 -0.64 8.36 10.97
N LEU A 18 -0.98 9.44 10.25
CA LEU A 18 -0.10 10.57 9.96
C LEU A 18 -0.49 11.77 10.83
N SER A 19 0.53 12.35 11.47
CA SER A 19 0.42 13.65 12.11
C SER A 19 0.61 14.76 11.09
N GLU A 20 -0.37 15.65 10.98
CA GLU A 20 -0.31 16.81 10.09
C GLU A 20 0.81 17.78 10.51
N ASN A 21 1.40 18.46 9.52
CA ASN A 21 2.49 19.43 9.71
C ASN A 21 3.72 18.85 10.43
N LYS A 22 3.96 17.54 10.32
CA LYS A 22 5.13 16.86 10.89
C LYS A 22 5.79 15.93 9.88
N LEU A 23 7.11 15.72 10.06
CA LEU A 23 7.82 14.63 9.41
C LEU A 23 7.41 13.30 10.08
N ASN A 24 6.70 12.46 9.33
CA ASN A 24 6.22 11.17 9.83
C ASN A 24 7.24 10.07 9.52
N ILE A 25 8.03 9.66 10.53
CA ILE A 25 9.00 8.57 10.41
C ILE A 25 8.40 7.27 10.96
N LYS A 26 8.30 6.24 10.12
CA LYS A 26 7.86 4.89 10.51
C LYS A 26 8.98 3.89 10.23
N PHE A 27 9.36 3.09 11.22
CA PHE A 27 10.44 2.10 11.11
C PHE A 27 9.93 0.69 11.38
N ALA A 28 10.50 -0.29 10.69
CA ALA A 28 10.15 -1.70 10.80
C ALA A 28 11.26 -2.58 10.18
N PRO A 29 11.33 -3.89 10.50
CA PRO A 29 12.22 -4.84 9.83
C PRO A 29 12.02 -4.92 8.31
N ASN A 30 12.99 -5.49 7.60
CA ASN A 30 12.87 -5.75 6.17
C ASN A 30 11.76 -6.77 5.89
N GLY A 31 11.12 -6.64 4.72
CA GLY A 31 9.96 -7.46 4.37
C GLY A 31 8.63 -7.03 5.01
N THR A 32 8.62 -6.11 5.99
CA THR A 32 7.37 -5.67 6.68
C THR A 32 6.45 -4.81 5.79
N GLY A 33 6.87 -4.40 4.59
CA GLY A 33 6.04 -3.59 3.68
C GLY A 33 6.23 -2.08 3.76
N LYS A 34 7.33 -1.59 4.38
CA LYS A 34 7.66 -0.15 4.44
C LYS A 34 7.60 0.55 3.08
N SER A 35 8.25 -0.04 2.07
CA SER A 35 8.26 0.49 0.70
C SER A 35 6.92 0.33 0.00
N THR A 36 6.19 -0.76 0.28
CA THR A 36 4.83 -0.98 -0.21
C THR A 36 3.90 0.15 0.23
N ILE A 37 3.92 0.49 1.52
CA ILE A 37 3.15 1.61 2.09
C ILE A 37 3.46 2.92 1.36
N SER A 38 4.74 3.25 1.24
CA SER A 38 5.17 4.50 0.61
C SER A 38 4.73 4.58 -0.85
N ARG A 39 4.81 3.49 -1.59
CA ARG A 39 4.39 3.43 -3.00
C ARG A 39 2.88 3.51 -3.16
N ALA A 40 2.12 2.82 -2.31
CA ALA A 40 0.66 2.88 -2.33
C ALA A 40 0.16 4.33 -2.14
N ILE A 41 0.70 5.02 -1.12
CA ILE A 41 0.38 6.43 -0.87
C ILE A 41 0.77 7.30 -2.08
N LEU A 42 1.99 7.14 -2.61
CA LEU A 42 2.47 7.92 -3.74
C LEU A 42 1.58 7.75 -4.98
N HIS A 43 1.32 6.51 -5.40
CA HIS A 43 0.55 6.23 -6.61
C HIS A 43 -0.91 6.64 -6.48
N SER A 44 -1.49 6.44 -5.29
CA SER A 44 -2.87 6.89 -4.99
C SER A 44 -3.00 8.42 -5.11
N VAL A 45 -2.11 9.18 -4.47
CA VAL A 45 -2.13 10.65 -4.53
C VAL A 45 -1.82 11.17 -5.94
N ALA A 46 -0.94 10.49 -6.69
CA ALA A 46 -0.61 10.85 -8.06
C ALA A 46 -1.70 10.50 -9.08
N GLY A 47 -2.74 9.74 -8.70
CA GLY A 47 -3.74 9.21 -9.64
C GLY A 47 -3.16 8.19 -10.62
N ASP A 48 -2.02 7.58 -10.29
CA ASP A 48 -1.33 6.61 -11.14
C ASP A 48 -1.90 5.20 -10.91
N ALA A 49 -3.07 4.97 -11.50
CA ALA A 49 -3.79 3.70 -11.40
C ALA A 49 -2.96 2.50 -11.92
N GLN A 50 -2.11 2.72 -12.93
CA GLN A 50 -1.28 1.64 -13.47
C GLN A 50 -0.24 1.19 -12.45
N SER A 51 0.52 2.11 -11.86
CA SER A 51 1.51 1.76 -10.85
C SER A 51 0.88 1.25 -9.55
N LEU A 52 -0.31 1.76 -9.17
CA LEU A 52 -1.06 1.24 -8.04
C LEU A 52 -1.50 -0.22 -8.29
N SER A 53 -2.02 -0.53 -9.48
CA SER A 53 -2.41 -1.89 -9.87
C SER A 53 -1.24 -2.87 -9.85
N ALA A 54 -0.02 -2.40 -10.16
CA ALA A 54 1.19 -3.19 -10.09
C ALA A 54 1.55 -3.63 -8.65
N LEU A 55 0.94 -3.02 -7.64
CA LEU A 55 1.05 -3.43 -6.24
C LEU A 55 0.10 -4.58 -5.88
N LEU A 56 -0.55 -5.25 -6.84
CA LEU A 56 -1.39 -6.43 -6.56
C LEU A 56 -0.67 -7.43 -5.63
N PRO A 57 -1.36 -8.01 -4.62
CA PRO A 57 -0.74 -8.89 -3.66
C PRO A 57 0.00 -10.02 -4.35
N PHE A 58 1.19 -10.38 -3.84
CA PHE A 58 2.04 -11.38 -4.51
C PHE A 58 1.29 -12.70 -4.75
N LYS A 59 0.44 -13.10 -3.79
CA LYS A 59 -0.42 -14.29 -3.84
C LYS A 59 -1.52 -14.25 -4.90
N LEU A 60 -1.88 -13.07 -5.43
CA LEU A 60 -2.96 -12.86 -6.39
C LEU A 60 -2.48 -12.61 -7.83
N ARG A 61 -1.17 -12.53 -8.06
CA ARG A 61 -0.60 -12.24 -9.39
C ARG A 61 -0.86 -13.32 -10.42
N THR A 62 -0.98 -14.58 -10.01
CA THR A 62 -1.26 -15.71 -10.89
C THR A 62 -2.77 -15.96 -11.05
N SER A 63 -3.55 -15.73 -10.00
CA SER A 63 -5.00 -15.91 -10.00
C SER A 63 -5.64 -14.95 -9.00
N ASN A 64 -6.60 -14.15 -9.47
CA ASN A 64 -7.35 -13.19 -8.67
C ASN A 64 -8.86 -13.39 -8.88
N PRO A 65 -9.43 -14.50 -8.39
CA PRO A 65 -10.82 -14.87 -8.67
C PRO A 65 -11.84 -13.89 -8.07
N LEU A 66 -11.45 -13.18 -7.00
CA LEU A 66 -12.29 -12.18 -6.34
C LEU A 66 -12.14 -10.78 -6.95
N GLY A 67 -11.27 -10.61 -7.96
CA GLY A 67 -11.05 -9.32 -8.61
C GLY A 67 -10.50 -8.23 -7.68
N LEU A 68 -9.81 -8.60 -6.60
CA LEU A 68 -9.29 -7.66 -5.60
C LEU A 68 -8.31 -6.68 -6.24
N GLN A 69 -8.38 -5.42 -5.82
CA GLN A 69 -7.51 -4.36 -6.30
C GLN A 69 -6.77 -3.70 -5.13
N PRO A 70 -5.51 -3.28 -5.32
CA PRO A 70 -4.80 -2.43 -4.37
C PRO A 70 -5.53 -1.11 -4.14
N GLY A 71 -5.60 -0.64 -2.90
CA GLY A 71 -6.30 0.60 -2.54
C GLY A 71 -5.94 1.12 -1.16
#